data_AF-A0AAV5SYF1-F1
#
_entry.id   AF-A0AAV5SYF1-F1
#
_cell.length_a   1.000
_cell.length_b   1.000
_cell.length_c   1.000
_cell.angle_alpha   90.00
_cell.angle_beta   90.00
_cell.angle_gamma   90.00
#
_symmetry.space_group_name_H-M   'P 1'
#
loop_
_entity.id
_entity.type
_entity.pdbx_description
1 polymer ?
#
loop_
_entity_poly.entity_id
_entity_poly.type
_entity_poly.pdbx_seq_one_letter_code
_entity_poly.pdbx_strand_id
1 'polypeptide(L)'
;CTCETGFTGPYCDTVLGMCVETACFNGGTCFNLDPRNTFCLCPNGYAGDRCERILDLGCFNEGDLLSDGSCACSMPWTGRYCTLLKDPIPMEVCGCSNGAICVY
;
A
#
# COMPACT_ATOMS: atom_id res chain seq x y z
N CYS A 1 41.47 -3.19 11.84
CA CYS A 1 41.41 -2.23 10.72
C CYS A 1 40.28 -1.24 10.98
N THR A 2 40.38 0.01 10.51
CA THR A 2 39.23 0.93 10.49
C THR A 2 38.52 0.68 9.17
N CYS A 3 37.29 0.18 9.22
CA CYS A 3 36.56 -0.18 8.00
C CYS A 3 35.92 1.05 7.36
N GLU A 4 35.89 1.08 6.03
CA GLU A 4 35.05 2.03 5.28
C GLU A 4 33.58 1.75 5.55
N THR A 5 32.74 2.78 5.37
CA THR A 5 31.29 2.67 5.51
C THR A 5 30.75 1.54 4.65
N GLY A 6 30.05 0.59 5.26
CA GLY A 6 29.54 -0.60 4.57
C GLY A 6 30.40 -1.86 4.73
N PHE A 7 31.46 -1.84 5.55
CA PHE A 7 32.29 -3.01 5.85
C PHE A 7 32.51 -3.22 7.36
N THR A 8 32.63 -4.48 7.78
CA THR A 8 32.81 -4.92 9.17
C THR A 8 33.72 -6.16 9.23
N GLY A 9 33.99 -6.65 10.44
CA GLY A 9 34.89 -7.77 10.71
C GLY A 9 36.32 -7.34 11.04
N PRO A 10 37.14 -8.25 11.60
CA PRO A 10 38.50 -7.95 12.03
C PRO A 10 39.41 -7.47 10.88
N TYR A 11 39.07 -7.87 9.65
CA TYR A 11 39.79 -7.53 8.41
C TYR A 11 39.00 -6.64 7.45
N CYS A 12 37.81 -6.13 7.83
CA CYS A 12 36.93 -5.34 6.96
C CYS A 12 36.50 -6.06 5.66
N ASP A 13 36.46 -7.39 5.70
CA ASP A 13 36.10 -8.27 4.60
C ASP A 13 34.61 -8.64 4.59
N THR A 14 33.88 -8.31 5.66
CA THR A 14 32.45 -8.56 5.77
C THR A 14 31.67 -7.33 5.31
N VAL A 15 30.88 -7.44 4.25
CA VAL A 15 29.99 -6.35 3.82
C VAL A 15 28.85 -6.20 4.82
N LEU A 16 28.67 -4.99 5.39
CA LEU A 16 27.47 -4.63 6.13
C LEU A 16 26.30 -4.62 5.13
N GLY A 17 25.27 -5.41 5.40
CA GLY A 17 24.09 -5.45 4.54
C GLY A 17 23.45 -4.06 4.39
N MET A 18 22.72 -3.85 3.30
CA MET A 18 22.20 -2.54 2.91
C MET A 18 21.04 -2.02 3.78
N CYS A 19 20.58 -2.80 4.77
CA CYS A 19 19.64 -2.31 5.78
C CYS A 19 20.28 -1.28 6.70
N VAL A 20 20.16 -0.03 6.27
CA VAL A 20 20.39 1.17 7.07
C VAL A 20 19.06 1.78 7.50
N GLU A 21 19.06 2.67 8.50
CA GLU A 21 17.84 3.29 9.03
C GLU A 21 16.98 3.97 7.96
N THR A 22 17.59 4.44 6.86
CA THR A 22 16.89 5.10 5.76
C THR A 22 16.44 4.14 4.66
N ALA A 23 16.79 2.85 4.71
CA ALA A 23 16.53 1.90 3.63
C ALA A 23 15.03 1.71 3.36
N CYS A 24 14.21 1.67 4.41
CA CYS A 24 12.75 1.59 4.30
C CYS A 24 12.12 2.84 4.95
N PHE A 25 11.16 3.45 4.27
CA PHE A 25 10.41 4.61 4.73
C PHE A 25 9.19 4.20 5.56
N ASN A 26 8.58 5.19 6.23
CA ASN A 26 7.28 5.07 6.87
C ASN A 26 7.14 3.91 7.88
N GLY A 27 8.22 3.58 8.58
CA GLY A 27 8.23 2.48 9.56
C GLY A 27 8.33 1.08 8.94
N GLY A 28 8.74 0.98 7.68
CA GLY A 28 9.08 -0.29 7.02
C GLY A 28 10.19 -1.04 7.77
N THR A 29 10.03 -2.36 7.89
CA THR A 29 11.08 -3.22 8.47
C THR A 29 12.02 -3.68 7.37
N CYS A 30 13.31 -3.42 7.53
CA CYS A 30 14.32 -3.77 6.54
C CYS A 30 14.90 -5.16 6.79
N PHE A 31 15.04 -5.96 5.73
CA PHE A 31 15.71 -7.25 5.72
C PHE A 31 16.81 -7.29 4.65
N ASN A 32 18.00 -7.75 5.04
CA ASN A 32 19.08 -8.01 4.08
C ASN A 32 18.84 -9.36 3.42
N LEU A 33 18.62 -9.36 2.09
CA LEU A 33 18.56 -10.59 1.30
C LEU A 33 19.96 -11.07 0.94
N ASP A 34 20.82 -10.12 0.56
CA ASP A 34 22.21 -10.32 0.16
C ASP A 34 23.04 -9.13 0.66
N PRO A 35 24.39 -9.22 0.61
CA PRO A 35 25.24 -8.06 0.86
C PRO A 35 24.94 -6.83 -0.01
N ARG A 36 24.26 -7.01 -1.15
CA ARG A 36 23.92 -5.95 -2.11
C ARG A 36 22.43 -5.77 -2.37
N ASN A 37 21.56 -6.55 -1.73
CA ASN A 37 20.11 -6.38 -1.88
C ASN A 37 19.43 -6.35 -0.52
N THR A 38 18.36 -5.56 -0.48
CA THR A 38 17.53 -5.37 0.69
C THR A 38 16.07 -5.51 0.28
N PHE A 39 15.26 -5.97 1.22
CA PHE A 39 13.82 -6.06 1.09
C PHE A 39 13.16 -5.29 2.24
N CYS A 40 12.15 -4.48 1.91
CA CYS A 40 11.36 -3.75 2.88
C CYS A 40 10.00 -4.40 3.07
N LEU A 41 9.69 -4.79 4.30
CA LEU A 41 8.35 -5.16 4.70
C LEU A 41 7.58 -3.90 5.09
N CYS A 42 6.59 -3.53 4.28
CA CYS A 42 5.82 -2.31 4.50
C CYS A 42 4.69 -2.51 5.51
N PRO A 43 4.50 -1.56 6.45
CA PRO A 43 3.34 -1.55 7.32
C PRO A 43 2.06 -1.28 6.52
N ASN A 44 0.92 -1.63 7.12
CA ASN A 44 -0.39 -1.29 6.55
C ASN A 44 -0.45 0.21 6.27
N GLY A 45 -0.81 0.57 5.03
CA GLY A 45 -0.92 1.96 4.61
C GLY A 45 0.22 2.40 3.72
N TYR A 46 1.17 1.51 3.41
CA TYR A 46 2.35 1.86 2.63
C TYR A 46 2.71 0.78 1.62
N ALA A 47 3.30 1.20 0.51
CA ALA A 47 3.76 0.35 -0.58
C ALA A 47 4.96 0.98 -1.30
N GLY A 48 5.50 0.24 -2.28
CA GLY A 48 6.74 0.58 -2.96
C GLY A 48 7.91 -0.24 -2.40
N ASP A 49 9.01 -0.30 -3.15
CA ASP A 49 10.17 -1.13 -2.81
C ASP A 49 10.81 -0.69 -1.49
N ARG A 50 10.61 0.57 -1.11
CA ARG A 50 11.08 1.16 0.14
C ARG A 50 9.94 1.68 1.00
N CYS A 51 8.70 1.26 0.75
CA CYS A 51 7.52 1.72 1.51
C CYS A 51 7.30 3.24 1.47
N GLU A 52 7.79 3.91 0.43
CA GLU A 52 7.74 5.37 0.26
C GLU A 52 6.35 5.88 -0.12
N ARG A 53 5.50 5.01 -0.68
CA ARG A 53 4.20 5.38 -1.19
C ARG A 53 3.13 5.11 -0.16
N ILE A 54 2.40 6.16 0.23
CA ILE A 54 1.21 6.01 1.07
C ILE A 54 0.12 5.32 0.23
N LEU A 55 -0.38 4.21 0.72
CA LEU A 55 -1.65 3.65 0.30
C LEU A 55 -2.72 4.39 1.09
N ASP A 56 -3.53 5.17 0.40
CA ASP A 56 -4.78 5.71 0.95
C ASP A 56 -5.71 4.53 1.30
N LEU A 57 -5.51 3.97 2.49
CA LEU A 57 -6.30 2.85 3.05
C LEU A 57 -7.64 3.31 3.63
N GLY A 58 -8.06 4.55 3.38
CA GLY A 58 -9.37 5.03 3.75
C GLY A 58 -10.46 4.36 2.91
N CYS A 59 -11.60 4.11 3.51
CA CYS A 59 -12.83 3.85 2.78
C CYS A 59 -13.43 5.21 2.40
N PHE A 60 -13.43 5.52 1.11
CA PHE A 60 -13.93 6.80 0.60
C PHE A 60 -15.45 6.75 0.40
N ASN A 61 -16.04 7.92 0.13
CA ASN A 61 -17.47 8.04 -0.19
C ASN A 61 -18.41 7.37 0.82
N GLU A 62 -18.19 7.68 2.10
CA GLU A 62 -19.00 7.14 3.21
C GLU A 62 -18.96 5.60 3.29
N GLY A 63 -17.84 4.99 2.89
CA GLY A 63 -17.59 3.57 3.10
C GLY A 63 -17.15 3.29 4.54
N ASP A 64 -17.62 2.18 5.10
CA ASP A 64 -17.26 1.73 6.43
C ASP A 64 -16.02 0.82 6.39
N LEU A 65 -15.04 1.08 7.26
CA LEU A 65 -13.88 0.20 7.43
C LEU A 65 -14.26 -0.99 8.32
N LEU A 66 -14.21 -2.20 7.74
CA LEU A 66 -14.49 -3.44 8.45
C LEU A 66 -13.27 -3.90 9.26
N SER A 67 -13.52 -4.77 10.24
CA SER A 67 -12.49 -5.28 11.15
C SER A 67 -11.37 -6.09 10.48
N ASP A 68 -11.61 -6.59 9.27
CA ASP A 68 -10.63 -7.31 8.44
C ASP A 68 -9.80 -6.38 7.53
N GLY A 69 -10.03 -5.06 7.62
CA GLY A 69 -9.36 -4.05 6.80
C GLY A 69 -9.94 -3.90 5.38
N SER A 70 -11.10 -4.51 5.10
CA SER A 70 -11.85 -4.27 3.87
C SER A 70 -12.86 -3.12 4.02
N CYS A 71 -13.28 -2.53 2.91
CA CYS A 71 -14.28 -1.47 2.91
C CYS A 71 -15.66 -2.02 2.54
N ALA A 72 -16.66 -1.76 3.38
CA ALA A 72 -18.07 -1.86 3.01
C ALA A 72 -18.49 -0.56 2.33
N CYS A 73 -18.69 -0.60 1.01
CA CYS A 73 -18.99 0.60 0.24
C CYS A 73 -20.46 0.97 0.29
N SER A 74 -20.73 2.25 0.58
CA SER A 74 -22.03 2.86 0.36
C SER A 74 -22.32 2.91 -1.13
N MET A 75 -23.52 2.48 -1.54
CA MET A 75 -23.95 2.53 -2.94
C MET A 75 -23.96 4.00 -3.42
N PRO A 76 -23.53 4.31 -4.67
CA PRO A 76 -23.19 3.40 -5.78
C PRO A 76 -21.71 3.00 -5.85
N TRP A 77 -20.93 3.14 -4.77
CA TRP A 77 -19.49 2.96 -4.81
C TRP A 77 -19.07 1.50 -4.67
N THR A 78 -17.92 1.16 -5.25
CA THR A 78 -17.31 -0.17 -5.25
C THR A 78 -15.78 -0.05 -5.31
N GLY A 79 -15.12 -1.21 -5.35
CA GLY A 79 -13.68 -1.33 -5.30
C GLY A 79 -13.15 -1.36 -3.87
N ARG A 80 -11.85 -1.64 -3.74
CA ARG A 80 -11.20 -1.87 -2.44
C ARG A 80 -11.30 -0.71 -1.46
N TYR A 81 -11.42 0.52 -1.98
CA TYR A 81 -11.46 1.76 -1.21
C TYR A 81 -12.72 2.61 -1.50
N CYS A 82 -13.73 2.03 -2.15
CA CYS A 82 -14.98 2.73 -2.47
C CYS A 82 -14.81 3.99 -3.35
N THR A 83 -13.78 4.00 -4.19
CA THR A 83 -13.50 5.11 -5.12
C THR A 83 -14.04 4.88 -6.52
N LEU A 84 -14.46 3.64 -6.83
CA LEU A 84 -15.01 3.28 -8.14
C LEU A 84 -16.53 3.40 -8.08
N LEU A 85 -17.15 3.99 -9.08
CA LEU A 85 -18.59 3.88 -9.26
C LEU A 85 -18.88 2.48 -9.78
N LYS A 86 -19.76 1.73 -9.12
CA LYS A 86 -20.29 0.47 -9.65
C LYS A 86 -21.02 0.82 -10.94
N ASP A 87 -20.52 0.32 -12.07
CA ASP A 87 -20.96 0.71 -13.40
C ASP A 87 -22.50 0.81 -13.45
N PRO A 88 -23.06 1.99 -13.77
CA PRO A 88 -24.50 2.16 -13.84
C PRO A 88 -25.03 1.33 -15.00
N ILE A 89 -26.09 0.57 -14.75
CA ILE A 89 -26.84 -0.10 -15.82
C ILE A 89 -27.25 1.00 -16.82
N PRO A 90 -27.09 0.81 -18.15
CA PRO A 90 -27.50 1.80 -19.14
C PRO A 90 -28.95 2.23 -18.87
N MET A 91 -29.20 3.55 -18.78
CA MET A 91 -30.50 4.10 -18.36
C MET A 91 -31.67 3.62 -19.23
N GLU A 92 -31.40 3.17 -20.47
CA GLU A 92 -32.39 2.57 -21.37
C GLU A 92 -32.97 1.24 -20.86
N VAL A 93 -32.23 0.51 -20.02
CA VAL A 93 -32.62 -0.82 -19.51
C VAL A 93 -33.37 -0.73 -18.19
N CYS A 94 -33.11 0.31 -17.40
CA CYS A 94 -33.49 0.36 -15.99
C CYS A 94 -34.78 1.15 -15.69
N GLY A 95 -35.32 1.88 -16.68
CA GLY A 95 -36.65 2.52 -16.57
C GLY A 95 -36.77 3.60 -15.48
N CYS A 96 -35.67 4.03 -14.87
CA CYS A 96 -35.67 5.10 -13.87
C CYS A 96 -35.91 6.47 -14.50
N SER A 97 -36.70 7.32 -13.83
CA SER A 97 -37.01 8.70 -14.21
C SER A 97 -36.68 9.66 -13.06
N ASN A 98 -36.65 10.97 -13.34
CA ASN A 98 -36.44 12.05 -12.34
C ASN A 98 -35.08 12.01 -11.61
N GLY A 99 -33.98 11.74 -12.34
CA GLY A 99 -32.62 11.87 -11.79
C GLY A 99 -32.17 10.72 -10.88
N ALA A 100 -32.90 9.60 -10.87
CA ALA A 100 -32.48 8.40 -10.16
C ALA A 100 -31.31 7.70 -10.88
N ILE A 101 -30.33 7.23 -10.09
CA ILE A 101 -29.19 6.46 -10.57
C ILE A 101 -29.52 4.98 -10.49
N CYS A 102 -29.36 4.28 -11.61
CA CYS A 102 -29.59 2.85 -11.71
C CYS A 102 -28.46 2.05 -11.08
N VAL A 103 -28.79 1.35 -10.00
CA VAL A 103 -27.90 0.42 -9.31
C VAL A 103 -28.62 -0.92 -9.13
N TYR A 104 -27.87 -2.02 -9.28
CA TYR A 104 -28.36 -3.39 -9.04
C TYR A 104 -28.61 -3.64 -7.56
#